data_AF-A0A1T5HT83-F1
#
_entry.id   AF-A0A1T5HT83-F1
#
_cell.length_a   1.000
_cell.length_b   1.000
_cell.length_c   1.000
_cell.angle_alpha   90.00
_cell.angle_beta   90.00
_cell.angle_gamma   90.00
#
_symmetry.space_group_name_H-M   'P 1'
#
loop_
_entity.id
_entity.type
_entity.pdbx_description
1 polymer ?
#
loop_
_entity_poly.entity_id
_entity_poly.type
_entity_poly.pdbx_seq_one_letter_code
_entity_poly.pdbx_strand_id
1 'polypeptide(L)'
;MKNLCFVVVSTLIIFLGSCNTISVTEKIVVKTTKDGIDADYQNLKTIVQNIDRTEIHKQIYARYPDVDKKQVQQIQISLKKITTSYSREVFNIRTGRETYELEVEIAMNHDKLKSDQEMQIIKDFKALLKEELIKSDINVVE
;
A
#
# COMPACT_ATOMS: atom_id res chain seq x y z
N MET A 1 46.80 -42.78 -14.34
CA MET A 1 46.47 -41.34 -14.33
C MET A 1 45.24 -41.11 -15.19
N LYS A 2 44.23 -40.40 -14.66
CA LYS A 2 43.18 -39.65 -15.37
C LYS A 2 42.27 -40.51 -16.28
N ASN A 3 40.97 -40.68 -15.98
CA ASN A 3 39.98 -39.63 -16.17
C ASN A 3 38.75 -39.88 -15.28
N LEU A 4 38.62 -39.04 -14.24
CA LEU A 4 37.40 -38.83 -13.48
C LEU A 4 36.63 -37.71 -14.19
N CYS A 5 35.90 -38.04 -15.25
CA CYS A 5 35.07 -37.09 -15.98
C CYS A 5 33.81 -37.79 -16.50
N PHE A 6 32.84 -38.01 -15.62
CA PHE A 6 31.44 -37.92 -16.03
C PHE A 6 30.69 -37.17 -14.94
N VAL A 7 31.00 -35.88 -14.93
CA VAL A 7 30.43 -34.85 -14.07
C VAL A 7 28.98 -34.67 -14.49
N VAL A 8 28.07 -35.16 -13.65
CA VAL A 8 26.89 -34.41 -13.18
C VAL A 8 26.14 -33.63 -14.28
N VAL A 9 25.28 -34.32 -15.03
CA VAL A 9 24.35 -33.70 -16.02
C VAL A 9 22.95 -33.47 -15.43
N SER A 10 22.78 -33.57 -14.11
CA SER A 10 21.44 -33.62 -13.50
C SER A 10 21.18 -32.63 -12.36
N THR A 11 21.99 -31.58 -12.22
CA THR A 11 21.81 -30.57 -11.16
C THR A 11 21.91 -29.15 -11.74
N LEU A 12 20.94 -28.79 -12.56
CA LEU A 12 20.63 -27.37 -12.81
C LEU A 12 19.17 -27.15 -13.23
N ILE A 13 18.22 -27.75 -12.50
CA ILE A 13 16.81 -27.27 -12.49
C ILE A 13 16.38 -27.10 -11.02
N ILE A 14 17.18 -26.38 -10.26
CA ILE A 14 16.79 -25.88 -8.94
C ILE A 14 17.45 -24.51 -8.89
N PHE A 15 16.71 -23.46 -9.26
CA PHE A 15 16.87 -22.05 -8.83
C PHE A 15 16.18 -21.10 -9.80
N LEU A 16 14.84 -21.15 -9.88
CA LEU A 16 14.03 -19.95 -10.19
C LEU A 16 12.79 -19.95 -9.29
N GLY A 17 12.98 -20.26 -8.01
CA GLY A 17 12.06 -19.90 -6.95
C GLY A 17 12.22 -18.42 -6.61
N SER A 18 12.05 -17.53 -7.60
CA SER A 18 11.73 -16.13 -7.32
C SER A 18 10.22 -16.03 -7.44
N CYS A 19 9.52 -15.88 -6.31
CA CYS A 19 8.15 -15.40 -6.32
C CYS A 19 8.10 -14.17 -7.24
N ASN A 20 7.49 -14.30 -8.42
CA ASN A 20 7.38 -13.24 -9.43
C ASN A 20 6.36 -12.16 -9.04
N THR A 21 5.88 -12.23 -7.80
CA THR A 21 4.92 -11.32 -7.22
C THR A 21 5.64 -10.11 -6.63
N ILE A 22 5.25 -8.92 -7.10
CA ILE A 22 5.62 -7.63 -6.51
C ILE A 22 4.38 -6.95 -5.96
N SER A 23 4.57 -6.11 -4.94
CA SER A 23 3.50 -5.28 -4.38
C SER A 23 3.62 -3.88 -4.95
N VAL A 24 2.52 -3.35 -5.49
CA VAL A 24 2.37 -1.92 -5.73
C VAL A 24 1.55 -1.33 -4.60
N THR A 25 1.98 -0.18 -4.11
CA THR A 25 1.43 0.45 -2.92
C THR A 25 1.19 1.94 -3.15
N GLU A 26 0.01 2.40 -2.74
CA GLU A 26 -0.37 3.81 -2.67
C GLU A 26 -0.82 4.16 -1.25
N LYS A 27 -0.77 5.45 -0.90
CA LYS A 27 -0.98 5.92 0.46
C LYS A 27 -1.91 7.13 0.49
N ILE A 28 -2.78 7.18 1.49
CA ILE A 28 -3.60 8.35 1.83
C ILE A 28 -3.16 8.81 3.23
N VAL A 29 -2.75 10.07 3.35
CA VAL A 29 -2.28 10.65 4.61
C VAL A 29 -3.40 11.47 5.24
N VAL A 30 -3.64 11.25 6.53
CA VAL A 30 -4.60 12.01 7.35
C VAL A 30 -3.81 12.66 8.48
N LYS A 31 -3.87 13.99 8.55
CA LYS A 31 -3.21 14.74 9.63
C LYS A 31 -4.00 14.57 10.92
N THR A 32 -3.27 14.38 12.02
CA THR A 32 -3.83 14.28 13.36
C THR A 32 -2.97 15.10 14.33
N THR A 33 -3.42 15.19 15.58
CA THR A 33 -2.65 15.74 16.68
C THR A 33 -2.07 14.60 17.54
N LYS A 34 -1.15 14.96 18.44
CA LYS A 34 -0.59 14.06 19.44
C LYS A 34 -1.67 13.39 20.29
N ASP A 35 -2.63 14.19 20.76
CA ASP A 35 -3.67 13.73 21.66
C ASP A 35 -4.80 13.02 20.91
N GLY A 36 -4.97 13.32 19.62
CA GLY A 36 -6.00 12.75 18.75
C GLY A 36 -5.64 11.43 18.07
N ILE A 37 -4.34 11.10 17.94
CA ILE A 37 -3.87 10.01 17.07
C ILE A 37 -4.52 8.64 17.36
N ASP A 38 -4.81 8.34 18.63
CA ASP A 38 -5.45 7.08 19.01
C ASP A 38 -6.94 7.06 18.66
N ALA A 39 -7.66 8.14 18.98
CA ALA A 39 -9.08 8.27 18.69
C ALA A 39 -9.33 8.34 17.18
N ASP A 40 -8.56 9.16 16.47
CA ASP A 40 -8.64 9.33 15.02
C ASP A 40 -8.28 8.02 14.31
N TYR A 41 -7.32 7.24 14.83
CA TYR A 41 -7.01 5.92 14.28
C TYR A 41 -8.18 4.94 14.42
N GLN A 42 -8.86 4.90 15.58
CA GLN A 42 -10.02 4.02 15.76
C GLN A 42 -11.17 4.46 14.85
N ASN A 43 -11.44 5.77 14.76
CA ASN A 43 -12.46 6.30 13.89
C ASN A 43 -12.18 5.94 12.41
N LEU A 44 -10.96 6.23 11.94
CA LEU A 44 -10.52 5.91 10.58
C LEU A 44 -10.58 4.41 10.31
N LYS A 45 -10.23 3.56 11.29
CA LYS A 45 -10.36 2.11 11.20
C LYS A 45 -11.80 1.67 11.01
N THR A 46 -12.73 2.20 11.81
CA THR A 46 -14.15 1.91 11.68
C THR A 46 -14.67 2.33 10.30
N ILE A 47 -14.31 3.53 9.84
CA ILE A 47 -14.72 4.03 8.53
C ILE A 47 -14.19 3.11 7.42
N VAL A 48 -12.88 2.85 7.38
CA VAL A 48 -12.26 2.00 6.34
C VAL A 48 -12.82 0.57 6.32
N GLN A 49 -13.22 0.04 7.48
CA GLN A 49 -13.86 -1.27 7.58
C GLN A 49 -15.31 -1.26 7.05
N ASN A 50 -16.00 -0.13 7.16
CA ASN A 50 -17.41 0.01 6.75
C ASN A 50 -17.59 0.51 5.31
N ILE A 51 -16.52 0.95 4.63
CA ILE A 51 -16.58 1.35 3.21
C ILE A 51 -17.07 0.17 2.37
N ASP A 52 -18.14 0.39 1.60
CA ASP A 52 -18.63 -0.59 0.63
C ASP A 52 -17.67 -0.67 -0.57
N ARG A 53 -16.78 -1.65 -0.51
CA ARG A 53 -15.82 -1.93 -1.59
C ARG A 53 -16.49 -2.44 -2.86
N THR A 54 -17.74 -2.88 -2.79
CA THR A 54 -18.48 -3.40 -3.96
C THR A 54 -18.58 -2.34 -5.04
N GLU A 55 -18.88 -1.10 -4.66
CA GLU A 55 -19.03 -0.01 -5.63
C GLU A 55 -17.69 0.42 -6.21
N ILE A 56 -16.64 0.49 -5.38
CA ILE A 56 -15.26 0.75 -5.84
C ILE A 56 -14.84 -0.33 -6.86
N HIS A 57 -15.05 -1.62 -6.54
CA HIS A 57 -14.72 -2.72 -7.45
C HIS A 57 -15.47 -2.64 -8.77
N LYS A 58 -16.78 -2.33 -8.77
CA LYS A 58 -17.55 -2.15 -10.01
C LYS A 58 -16.94 -1.06 -10.89
N GLN A 59 -16.58 0.08 -10.31
CA GLN A 59 -15.98 1.18 -11.05
C GLN A 59 -14.61 0.80 -11.63
N ILE A 60 -13.79 0.07 -10.87
CA ILE A 60 -12.51 -0.47 -11.37
C ILE A 60 -12.74 -1.45 -12.53
N TYR A 61 -13.67 -2.39 -12.41
CA TYR A 61 -13.97 -3.35 -13.48
C TYR A 61 -14.53 -2.69 -14.74
N ALA A 62 -15.26 -1.59 -14.60
CA ALA A 62 -15.74 -0.82 -15.74
C ALA A 62 -14.60 -0.12 -16.49
N ARG A 63 -13.57 0.37 -15.77
CA ARG A 63 -12.39 1.01 -16.36
C ARG A 63 -11.37 0.01 -16.92
N TYR A 64 -11.24 -1.16 -16.30
CA TYR A 64 -10.28 -2.21 -16.65
C TYR A 64 -11.02 -3.54 -16.88
N PRO A 65 -11.75 -3.71 -18.00
CA PRO A 65 -12.57 -4.90 -18.22
C PRO A 65 -11.76 -6.20 -18.32
N ASP A 66 -10.51 -6.11 -18.75
CA ASP A 66 -9.62 -7.25 -18.95
C ASP A 66 -8.82 -7.65 -17.68
N VAL A 67 -9.02 -6.94 -16.56
CA VAL A 67 -8.31 -7.24 -15.30
C VAL A 67 -8.83 -8.53 -14.68
N ASP A 68 -7.93 -9.30 -14.05
CA ASP A 68 -8.36 -10.42 -13.20
C ASP A 68 -9.07 -9.87 -11.95
N LYS A 69 -10.39 -10.12 -11.88
CA LYS A 69 -11.25 -9.67 -10.78
C LYS A 69 -10.75 -10.16 -9.42
N LYS A 70 -10.16 -11.36 -9.35
CA LYS A 70 -9.61 -11.89 -8.09
C LYS A 70 -8.47 -11.03 -7.58
N GLN A 71 -7.63 -10.54 -8.49
CA GLN A 71 -6.50 -9.68 -8.19
C GLN A 71 -6.96 -8.36 -7.57
N VAL A 72 -7.99 -7.74 -8.15
CA VAL A 72 -8.60 -6.51 -7.61
C VAL A 72 -9.30 -6.75 -6.27
N GLN A 73 -9.98 -7.89 -6.10
CA GLN A 73 -10.60 -8.25 -4.81
C GLN A 73 -9.58 -8.46 -3.68
N GLN A 74 -8.34 -8.79 -4.04
CA GLN A 74 -7.23 -8.97 -3.11
C GLN A 74 -6.50 -7.67 -2.76
N ILE A 75 -6.97 -6.51 -3.24
CA ILE A 75 -6.44 -5.21 -2.82
C ILE A 75 -6.57 -5.09 -1.30
N GLN A 76 -5.42 -4.93 -0.65
CA GLN A 76 -5.30 -4.81 0.79
C GLN A 76 -5.36 -3.34 1.18
N ILE A 77 -6.11 -3.06 2.24
CA ILE A 77 -6.13 -1.74 2.87
C ILE A 77 -5.66 -1.92 4.30
N SER A 78 -4.60 -1.23 4.68
CA SER A 78 -4.03 -1.26 6.03
C SER A 78 -3.88 0.14 6.60
N LEU A 79 -3.82 0.24 7.94
CA LEU A 79 -3.78 1.50 8.65
C LEU A 79 -2.57 1.56 9.57
N LYS A 80 -1.79 2.64 9.47
CA LYS A 80 -0.59 2.86 10.27
C LYS A 80 -0.65 4.22 10.97
N LYS A 81 -0.09 4.26 12.19
CA LYS A 81 0.19 5.50 12.91
C LYS A 81 1.62 5.91 12.62
N ILE A 82 1.83 7.17 12.27
CA ILE A 82 3.15 7.73 11.96
C ILE A 82 3.40 8.89 12.90
N THR A 83 4.48 8.78 13.67
CA THR A 83 4.99 9.86 14.52
C THR A 83 6.40 10.17 14.06
N THR A 84 6.62 11.37 13.55
CA THR A 84 7.94 11.81 13.10
C THR A 84 8.44 12.95 13.97
N SER A 85 9.57 12.75 14.63
CA SER A 85 10.24 13.80 15.42
C SER A 85 11.48 14.30 14.69
N TYR A 86 11.52 15.59 14.37
CA TYR A 86 12.71 16.26 13.84
C TYR A 86 13.25 17.24 14.87
N SER A 87 14.53 17.14 15.22
CA SER A 87 15.20 18.16 16.03
C SER A 87 16.32 18.83 15.24
N ARG A 88 16.32 20.16 15.21
CA ARG A 88 17.42 20.96 14.67
C ARG A 88 18.06 21.78 15.79
N GLU A 89 19.38 21.73 15.86
CA GLU A 89 20.17 22.54 16.77
C GLU A 89 20.76 23.70 16.00
N VAL A 90 20.40 24.93 16.37
CA VAL A 90 20.94 26.16 15.78
C VAL A 90 21.32 27.08 16.94
N PHE A 91 22.58 27.52 17.00
CA PHE A 91 23.10 28.37 18.07
C PHE A 91 22.86 27.83 19.51
N ASN A 92 23.10 26.53 19.76
CA ASN A 92 22.85 25.85 21.05
C ASN A 92 21.37 25.87 21.52
N ILE A 93 20.44 26.23 20.65
CA ILE A 93 19.00 26.11 20.90
C ILE A 93 18.50 24.89 20.13
N ARG A 94 18.03 23.87 20.87
CA ARG A 94 17.37 22.70 20.29
C ARG A 94 15.90 23.03 20.03
N THR A 95 15.52 23.11 18.77
CA THR A 95 14.11 23.21 18.37
C THR A 95 13.65 21.84 17.85
N GLY A 96 12.59 21.31 18.45
CA GLY A 96 11.96 20.05 18.05
C GLY A 96 10.62 20.32 17.36
N ARG A 97 10.34 19.63 16.26
CA ARG A 97 9.02 19.55 15.64
C ARG A 97 8.60 18.09 15.57
N GLU A 98 7.43 17.80 16.10
CA GLU A 98 6.80 16.49 15.98
C GLU A 98 5.62 16.61 15.01
N THR A 99 5.49 15.65 14.10
CA THR A 99 4.31 15.48 13.25
C THR A 99 3.62 14.16 13.59
N TYR A 100 2.30 14.19 13.58
CA TYR A 100 1.43 13.06 13.90
C TYR A 100 0.48 12.86 12.73
N GLU A 101 0.57 11.69 12.11
CA GLU A 101 -0.12 11.35 10.88
C GLU A 101 -0.69 9.93 10.95
N LEU A 102 -1.79 9.70 10.27
CA LEU A 102 -2.34 8.39 10.01
C LEU A 102 -2.20 8.09 8.52
N GLU A 103 -1.81 6.87 8.19
CA GLU A 103 -1.64 6.43 6.81
C GLU A 103 -2.61 5.29 6.51
N VAL A 104 -3.43 5.48 5.47
CA VAL A 104 -4.18 4.40 4.82
C VAL A 104 -3.34 3.89 3.66
N GLU A 105 -2.77 2.71 3.83
CA GLU A 105 -1.93 2.06 2.82
C GLU A 105 -2.80 1.10 2.00
N ILE A 106 -2.75 1.25 0.68
CA ILE A 106 -3.50 0.45 -0.29
C ILE A 106 -2.47 -0.33 -1.10
N ALA A 107 -2.55 -1.65 -1.07
CA ALA A 107 -1.54 -2.51 -1.70
C ALA A 107 -2.18 -3.61 -2.56
N MET A 108 -1.51 -3.91 -3.68
CA MET A 108 -1.89 -5.00 -4.58
C MET A 108 -0.67 -5.80 -4.98
N ASN A 109 -0.76 -7.11 -4.73
CA ASN A 109 0.21 -8.07 -5.20
C ASN A 109 -0.10 -8.48 -6.63
N HIS A 110 0.90 -8.48 -7.49
CA HIS A 110 0.74 -8.83 -8.91
C HIS A 110 2.02 -9.38 -9.51
N ASP A 111 1.88 -10.03 -10.66
CA ASP A 111 3.04 -10.51 -11.43
C ASP A 111 3.77 -9.32 -12.07
N LYS A 112 5.10 -9.30 -11.97
CA LYS A 112 5.97 -8.23 -12.49
C LYS A 112 5.67 -7.77 -13.93
N LEU A 113 5.15 -8.66 -14.78
CA LEU A 113 4.92 -8.39 -16.20
C LEU A 113 3.77 -7.42 -16.48
N LYS A 114 2.93 -7.10 -15.48
CA LYS A 114 1.75 -6.24 -15.69
C LYS A 114 1.86 -4.86 -15.03
N SER A 115 2.92 -4.62 -14.25
CA SER A 115 3.09 -3.52 -13.27
C SER A 115 2.51 -2.13 -13.59
N ASP A 116 2.50 -1.69 -14.84
CA ASP A 116 1.96 -0.37 -15.20
C ASP A 116 0.42 -0.33 -15.08
N GLN A 117 -0.27 -1.41 -15.46
CA GLN A 117 -1.72 -1.52 -15.35
C GLN A 117 -2.13 -1.60 -13.87
N GLU A 118 -1.47 -2.43 -13.06
CA GLU A 118 -1.76 -2.53 -11.63
C GLU A 118 -1.43 -1.25 -10.88
N MET A 119 -0.38 -0.51 -11.28
CA MET A 119 -0.11 0.82 -10.76
C MET A 119 -1.26 1.78 -11.02
N GLN A 120 -1.81 1.77 -12.23
CA GLN A 120 -2.94 2.63 -12.54
C GLN A 120 -4.21 2.19 -11.79
N ILE A 121 -4.46 0.89 -11.65
CA ILE A 121 -5.58 0.35 -10.86
C ILE A 121 -5.47 0.81 -9.41
N ILE A 122 -4.28 0.73 -8.79
CA ILE A 122 -4.09 1.12 -7.40
C ILE A 122 -4.25 2.63 -7.20
N LYS A 123 -3.82 3.46 -8.17
CA LYS A 123 -4.06 4.90 -8.16
C LYS A 123 -5.55 5.25 -8.28
N ASP A 124 -6.26 4.59 -9.18
CA ASP A 124 -7.71 4.78 -9.35
C ASP A 124 -8.48 4.29 -8.12
N PHE A 125 -8.07 3.16 -7.54
CA PHE A 125 -8.64 2.65 -6.30
C PHE A 125 -8.42 3.63 -5.15
N LYS A 126 -7.21 4.20 -5.03
CA LYS A 126 -6.90 5.27 -4.07
C LYS A 126 -7.81 6.48 -4.24
N ALA A 127 -8.03 6.94 -5.47
CA ALA A 127 -8.89 8.08 -5.74
C ALA A 127 -10.34 7.81 -5.28
N LEU A 128 -10.88 6.63 -5.61
CA LEU A 128 -12.23 6.23 -5.19
C LEU A 128 -12.34 6.05 -3.68
N LEU A 129 -11.32 5.44 -3.04
CA LEU A 129 -11.28 5.32 -1.58
C LEU A 129 -11.21 6.68 -0.90
N LYS A 130 -10.45 7.63 -1.47
CA LYS A 130 -10.37 9.02 -0.96
C LYS A 130 -11.74 9.69 -1.01
N GLU A 131 -12.52 9.51 -2.06
CA GLU A 131 -13.89 10.04 -2.15
C GLU A 131 -14.80 9.47 -1.05
N GLU A 132 -14.72 8.17 -0.77
CA GLU A 132 -15.48 7.54 0.32
C GLU A 132 -15.06 8.04 1.71
N LEU A 133 -13.76 8.30 1.92
CA LEU A 133 -13.25 8.88 3.16
C LEU A 133 -13.75 10.33 3.35
N ILE A 134 -13.77 11.13 2.28
CA ILE A 134 -14.27 12.51 2.32
C ILE A 134 -15.78 12.54 2.61
N LYS A 135 -16.57 11.63 2.03
CA LYS A 135 -18.00 11.48 2.34
C LYS A 135 -18.25 11.11 3.81
N SER A 136 -17.23 10.56 4.48
CA SER A 136 -17.27 10.18 5.89
C SER A 136 -16.65 11.25 6.81
N ASP A 137 -16.55 12.49 6.34
CA ASP A 137 -16.02 13.67 7.06
C ASP A 137 -14.54 13.55 7.50
N ILE A 138 -13.71 12.78 6.79
CA ILE A 138 -12.28 12.66 7.07
C ILE A 138 -11.47 13.70 6.28
N ASN A 139 -10.67 14.49 7.00
CA ASN A 139 -9.79 15.50 6.40
C ASN A 139 -8.50 14.85 5.84
N VAL A 140 -8.55 14.47 4.56
CA VAL A 140 -7.43 13.88 3.83
C VAL A 140 -6.48 14.98 3.32
N VAL A 141 -5.17 14.76 3.47
CA VAL A 141 -4.13 15.66 2.94
C VAL A 141 -3.48 15.04 1.70
N GLU A 142 -3.30 15.86 0.66
CA GLU A 142 -2.63 15.46 -0.60
C GLU A 142 -1.13 15.25 -0.44
#